data_AF-A0A970VT41-F1
#
_entry.id   AF-A0A970VT41-F1
#
_cell.length_a   1.000
_cell.length_b   1.000
_cell.length_c   1.000
_cell.angle_alpha   90.00
_cell.angle_beta   90.00
_cell.angle_gamma   90.00
#
_symmetry.space_group_name_H-M   'P 1'
#
loop_
_entity.id
_entity.type
_entity.pdbx_description
1 polymer ?
#
loop_
_entity_poly.entity_id
_entity_poly.type
_entity_poly.pdbx_seq_one_letter_code
_entity_poly.pdbx_strand_id
1 'polypeptide(L)'
;ALGADAVYLGTAVLIAATHDQIAKVTPFFPPTQLAYETGKYKNKFNIEKGAQSLTNFFNATIYEIKAGIRALGKTSVKELSKEDLFTIDRDVAEITGIDLAFKELHRKNKFLNIQSKSP
;
A
#
# COMPACT_ATOMS: atom_id res chain seq x y z
N ALA A 1 -4.69 -11.22 -5.62
CA ALA A 1 -5.63 -10.22 -6.16
C ALA A 1 -5.17 -9.72 -7.53
N LEU A 2 -4.13 -8.88 -7.62
CA LEU A 2 -3.59 -8.41 -8.93
C LEU A 2 -2.60 -9.37 -9.62
N GLY A 3 -2.12 -10.41 -8.93
CA GLY A 3 -1.32 -11.49 -9.52
C GLY A 3 0.15 -11.58 -9.11
N ALA A 4 0.60 -10.80 -8.12
CA ALA A 4 1.96 -10.92 -7.59
C ALA A 4 2.13 -12.12 -6.65
N ASP A 5 3.20 -12.90 -6.84
CA ASP A 5 3.59 -14.00 -5.94
C ASP A 5 4.38 -13.52 -4.72
N ALA A 6 5.08 -12.38 -4.85
CA ALA A 6 5.89 -11.77 -3.81
C ALA A 6 5.94 -10.25 -3.97
N VAL A 7 6.21 -9.54 -2.86
CA VAL A 7 6.34 -8.08 -2.82
C VAL A 7 7.65 -7.73 -2.13
N TYR A 8 8.46 -6.88 -2.78
CA TYR A 8 9.67 -6.33 -2.19
C TYR A 8 9.33 -5.19 -1.22
N LEU A 9 9.95 -5.19 -0.04
CA LEU A 9 9.74 -4.17 0.99
C LEU A 9 11.06 -3.48 1.34
N GLY A 10 11.15 -2.16 1.08
CA GLY A 10 12.31 -1.34 1.43
C GLY A 10 12.00 -0.34 2.55
N THR A 11 11.28 0.74 2.23
CA THR A 11 11.00 1.84 3.18
C THR A 11 10.28 1.39 4.44
N ALA A 12 9.28 0.50 4.30
CA ALA A 12 8.53 -0.03 5.45
C ALA A 12 9.44 -0.81 6.41
N VAL A 13 10.36 -1.62 5.88
CA VAL A 13 11.34 -2.38 6.67
C VAL A 13 12.26 -1.45 7.44
N LEU A 14 12.76 -0.40 6.78
CA LEU A 14 13.63 0.60 7.41
C LEU A 14 12.93 1.34 8.56
N ILE A 15 11.68 1.76 8.34
CA ILE A 15 10.89 2.44 9.37
C ILE A 15 10.62 1.47 10.53
N ALA A 16 10.16 0.24 10.26
CA ALA A 16 9.86 -0.73 11.29
C ALA A 16 11.08 -1.08 12.16
N ALA A 17 12.25 -1.26 11.55
CA ALA A 17 13.48 -1.57 12.27
C ALA A 17 13.95 -0.41 13.16
N THR A 18 13.65 0.85 12.81
CA THR A 18 14.14 2.04 13.51
C THR A 18 13.11 2.68 14.45
N HIS A 19 11.82 2.38 14.28
CA HIS A 19 10.68 2.98 14.97
C HIS A 19 10.89 3.15 16.49
N ASP A 20 11.28 2.10 17.21
CA ASP A 20 11.44 2.14 18.68
C ASP A 20 12.74 2.81 19.16
N GLN A 21 13.49 3.41 18.23
CA GLN A 21 14.83 3.93 18.47
C GLN A 21 15.01 5.36 17.95
N ILE A 22 14.05 5.91 17.21
CA ILE A 22 14.14 7.26 16.62
C ILE A 22 14.35 8.36 17.67
N ALA A 23 13.86 8.17 18.90
CA ALA A 23 14.05 9.07 20.03
C ALA A 23 15.53 9.31 20.39
N LYS A 24 16.46 8.47 19.91
CA LYS A 24 17.91 8.66 20.10
C LYS A 24 18.48 9.83 19.32
N VAL A 25 17.76 10.31 18.31
CA VAL A 25 18.20 11.39 17.41
C VAL A 25 17.20 12.54 17.31
N THR A 26 15.91 12.29 17.55
CA THR A 26 14.89 13.34 17.61
C THR A 26 14.95 14.13 18.93
N PRO A 27 14.53 15.41 18.96
CA PRO A 27 13.99 16.21 17.84
C PRO A 27 15.06 16.86 16.96
N PHE A 28 16.34 16.81 17.34
CA PHE A 28 17.39 17.64 16.72
C PHE A 28 17.87 17.13 15.36
N PHE A 29 17.73 15.82 15.09
CA PHE A 29 18.15 15.20 13.85
C PHE A 29 17.07 14.28 13.29
N PRO A 30 17.00 14.11 11.96
CA PRO A 30 16.02 13.22 11.35
C PRO A 30 16.35 11.75 11.64
N PRO A 31 15.34 10.85 11.67
CA PRO A 31 15.53 9.41 11.88
C PRO A 31 16.52 8.75 10.92
N THR A 32 16.70 9.30 9.71
CA THR A 32 17.67 8.82 8.72
C THR A 32 19.11 8.82 9.22
N GLN A 33 19.45 9.71 10.17
CA GLN A 33 20.79 9.76 10.76
C GLN A 33 21.12 8.55 11.66
N LEU A 34 20.09 7.84 12.12
CA LEU A 34 20.22 6.57 12.84
C LEU A 34 20.18 5.37 11.88
N ALA A 35 19.36 5.48 10.84
CA ALA A 35 19.02 4.38 9.94
C ALA A 35 20.07 4.09 8.86
N TYR A 36 20.78 5.12 8.40
CA TYR A 36 21.74 5.00 7.31
C TYR A 36 23.16 4.75 7.82
N GLU A 37 23.91 3.94 7.07
CA GLU A 37 25.32 3.65 7.35
C GLU A 37 26.24 4.89 7.19
N THR A 38 25.77 5.90 6.45
CA THR A 38 26.43 7.22 6.33
C THR A 38 25.95 8.22 7.39
N GLY A 39 25.00 7.84 8.24
CA GLY A 39 24.42 8.69 9.27
C GLY A 39 25.37 8.93 10.45
N LYS A 40 25.35 10.15 10.98
CA LYS A 40 26.19 10.57 12.12
C LYS A 40 25.94 9.73 13.37
N TYR A 41 24.73 9.21 13.54
CA TYR A 41 24.28 8.49 14.73
C TYR A 41 24.10 6.98 14.50
N LYS A 42 24.62 6.43 13.40
CA LYS A 42 24.51 5.00 13.05
C LYS A 42 24.92 4.05 14.19
N ASN A 43 26.00 4.39 14.91
CA ASN A 43 26.53 3.59 16.01
C ASN A 43 25.60 3.53 17.24
N LYS A 44 24.54 4.37 17.28
CA LYS A 44 23.53 4.33 18.34
C LYS A 44 22.40 3.35 18.04
N PHE A 45 22.33 2.80 16.83
CA PHE A 45 21.32 1.82 16.48
C PHE A 45 21.62 0.49 17.18
N ASN A 46 20.62 -0.06 17.88
CA ASN A 46 20.73 -1.39 18.48
C ASN A 46 20.08 -2.38 17.52
N ILE A 47 20.91 -3.28 16.97
CA ILE A 47 20.50 -4.25 15.95
C ILE A 47 19.44 -5.21 16.50
N GLU A 48 19.64 -5.77 17.70
CA GLU A 48 18.71 -6.72 18.31
C GLU A 48 17.33 -6.10 18.54
N LYS A 49 17.28 -4.87 19.07
CA LYS A 49 16.03 -4.15 19.25
C LYS A 49 15.36 -3.88 17.90
N GLY A 50 16.12 -3.51 16.88
CA GLY A 50 15.58 -3.28 15.55
C GLY A 50 15.04 -4.55 14.89
N ALA A 51 15.73 -5.68 15.05
CA ALA A 51 15.27 -6.99 14.59
C ALA A 51 13.98 -7.40 15.29
N GLN A 52 13.84 -7.14 16.59
CA GLN A 52 12.60 -7.39 17.32
C GLN A 52 11.44 -6.51 16.82
N SER A 53 11.67 -5.20 16.65
CA SER A 53 10.65 -4.28 16.11
C SER A 53 10.21 -4.69 14.71
N LEU A 54 11.15 -5.09 13.85
CA LEU A 54 10.84 -5.58 12.51
C LEU A 54 10.07 -6.90 12.52
N THR A 55 10.42 -7.82 13.42
CA THR A 55 9.70 -9.09 13.62
C THR A 55 8.25 -8.83 14.04
N ASN A 56 8.03 -7.89 14.96
CA ASN A 56 6.69 -7.49 15.39
C ASN A 56 5.89 -6.90 14.22
N PHE A 57 6.50 -6.05 13.40
CA PHE A 57 5.89 -5.50 12.20
C PHE A 57 5.46 -6.59 11.21
N PHE A 58 6.31 -7.59 10.94
CA PHE A 58 5.94 -8.69 10.05
C PHE A 58 4.82 -9.56 10.64
N ASN A 59 4.86 -9.86 11.94
CA ASN A 59 3.80 -10.62 12.60
C ASN A 59 2.45 -9.87 12.54
N ALA A 60 2.44 -8.56 12.78
CA ALA A 60 1.26 -7.71 12.64
C ALA A 60 0.74 -7.71 11.19
N THR A 61 1.63 -7.52 10.22
CA THR A 61 1.28 -7.56 8.78
C THR A 61 0.66 -8.91 8.39
N ILE A 62 1.23 -10.02 8.84
CA ILE A 62 0.67 -11.37 8.61
C ILE A 62 -0.71 -11.52 9.26
N TYR A 63 -0.89 -10.97 10.46
CA TYR A 63 -2.18 -10.99 11.15
C TYR A 63 -3.26 -10.23 10.38
N GLU A 64 -2.94 -9.02 9.89
CA GLU A 64 -3.84 -8.20 9.09
C GLU A 64 -4.20 -8.86 7.76
N ILE A 65 -3.21 -9.42 7.05
CA ILE A 65 -3.45 -10.18 5.81
C ILE A 65 -4.42 -11.34 6.08
N LYS A 66 -4.21 -12.11 7.16
CA LYS A 66 -5.12 -13.20 7.55
C LYS A 66 -6.52 -12.68 7.88
N ALA A 67 -6.63 -11.55 8.57
CA ALA A 67 -7.91 -10.94 8.88
C ALA A 67 -8.67 -10.52 7.61
N GLY A 68 -7.98 -9.89 6.64
CA GLY A 68 -8.55 -9.51 5.35
C GLY A 68 -9.05 -10.70 4.53
N ILE A 69 -8.24 -11.77 4.43
CA ILE A 69 -8.63 -13.01 3.73
C ILE A 69 -9.88 -13.63 4.36
N ARG A 70 -9.95 -13.69 5.69
CA ARG A 70 -11.12 -14.21 6.43
C ARG A 70 -12.36 -13.35 6.21
N ALA A 71 -12.21 -12.02 6.18
CA ALA A 71 -13.31 -11.10 5.92
C ALA A 71 -13.93 -11.30 4.52
N LEU A 72 -13.12 -11.76 3.55
CA LEU A 72 -13.58 -12.14 2.21
C LEU A 72 -14.17 -13.55 2.14
N GLY A 73 -14.26 -14.28 3.27
CA GLY A 73 -14.74 -15.66 3.31
C GLY A 73 -13.77 -16.68 2.70
N LYS A 74 -12.51 -16.29 2.52
CA LYS A 74 -11.46 -17.11 1.89
C LYS A 74 -10.53 -17.71 2.96
N THR A 75 -9.74 -18.71 2.57
CA THR A 75 -8.81 -19.39 3.48
C THR A 75 -7.34 -19.15 3.16
N SER A 76 -7.04 -18.72 1.94
CA SER A 76 -5.69 -18.55 1.43
C SER A 76 -5.54 -17.30 0.57
N VAL A 77 -4.35 -16.67 0.60
CA VAL A 77 -3.98 -15.57 -0.31
C VAL A 77 -4.07 -15.95 -1.78
N LYS A 78 -3.91 -17.24 -2.09
CA LYS A 78 -3.96 -17.76 -3.46
C LYS A 78 -5.36 -17.74 -4.06
N GLU A 79 -6.39 -17.67 -3.20
CA GLU A 79 -7.78 -17.55 -3.63
C GLU A 79 -8.15 -16.10 -4.00
N LEU A 80 -7.28 -15.12 -3.73
CA LEU A 80 -7.54 -13.72 -4.03
C LEU A 80 -7.39 -13.43 -5.52
N SER A 81 -8.43 -12.86 -6.11
CA SER A 81 -8.53 -12.57 -7.54
C SER A 81 -8.96 -11.12 -7.77
N LYS A 82 -9.22 -10.73 -9.03
CA LYS A 82 -9.62 -9.36 -9.38
C LYS A 82 -11.05 -9.04 -8.92
N GLU A 83 -11.88 -10.07 -8.78
CA GLU A 83 -13.27 -9.99 -8.34
C GLU A 83 -13.40 -9.59 -6.86
N ASP A 84 -12.32 -9.69 -6.07
CA ASP A 84 -12.28 -9.19 -4.69
C ASP A 84 -11.91 -7.70 -4.60
N LEU A 85 -11.61 -7.07 -5.74
CA LEU A 85 -11.19 -5.68 -5.81
C LEU A 85 -12.23 -4.86 -6.57
N PHE A 86 -12.25 -3.57 -6.27
CA PHE A 86 -12.92 -2.55 -7.06
C PHE A 86 -12.12 -1.26 -6.99
N THR A 87 -12.35 -0.34 -7.91
CA THR A 87 -11.68 0.97 -7.91
C THR A 87 -12.68 2.10 -8.19
N ILE A 88 -12.35 3.31 -7.75
CA ILE A 88 -13.09 4.53 -8.13
C ILE A 88 -12.45 5.26 -9.32
N ASP A 89 -11.27 4.82 -9.72
CA ASP A 89 -10.49 5.42 -10.80
C ASP A 89 -10.72 4.64 -12.10
N ARG A 90 -11.10 5.36 -13.16
CA ARG A 90 -11.44 4.76 -14.47
C ARG A 90 -10.22 4.20 -15.16
N ASP A 91 -9.10 4.90 -15.10
CA ASP A 91 -7.87 4.49 -15.76
C ASP A 91 -7.34 3.23 -15.09
N VAL A 92 -7.43 3.15 -13.75
CA VAL A 92 -7.09 1.93 -13.00
C VAL A 92 -8.01 0.77 -13.40
N ALA A 93 -9.32 0.99 -13.52
CA ALA A 93 -10.27 -0.05 -13.91
C ALA A 93 -9.94 -0.61 -15.31
N GLU A 94 -9.69 0.28 -16.28
CA GLU A 94 -9.36 -0.08 -17.65
C GLU A 94 -8.02 -0.82 -17.75
N ILE A 95 -6.96 -0.29 -17.11
CA ILE A 95 -5.62 -0.88 -17.14
C ILE A 95 -5.58 -2.25 -16.46
N THR A 96 -6.25 -2.38 -15.31
CA THR A 96 -6.17 -3.59 -14.49
C THR A 96 -7.28 -4.61 -14.78
N GLY A 97 -8.35 -4.21 -15.45
CA GLY A 97 -9.55 -5.03 -15.66
C GLY A 97 -10.32 -5.32 -14.36
N ILE A 98 -10.27 -4.41 -13.38
CA ILE A 98 -11.04 -4.47 -12.13
C ILE A 98 -12.30 -3.61 -12.27
N ASP A 99 -13.39 -4.03 -11.61
CA ASP A 99 -14.67 -3.32 -11.67
C ASP A 99 -14.64 -1.94 -10.99
N LEU A 100 -15.44 -1.01 -11.54
CA LEU A 100 -15.69 0.28 -10.90
C LEU A 100 -16.63 0.11 -9.71
N ALA A 101 -16.33 0.82 -8.61
CA ALA A 101 -17.16 0.87 -7.41
C ALA A 101 -18.55 1.47 -7.64
N PHE A 102 -18.73 2.17 -8.77
CA PHE A 102 -19.94 2.87 -9.13
C PHE A 102 -20.32 2.55 -10.58
N LYS A 103 -21.62 2.64 -10.88
CA LYS A 103 -22.11 2.55 -12.26
C LYS A 103 -21.79 3.84 -13.00
N GLU A 104 -21.35 3.73 -14.26
CA GLU A 104 -21.14 4.90 -15.10
C GLU A 104 -22.39 5.78 -15.12
N LEU A 105 -22.21 7.06 -14.77
CA LEU A 105 -23.20 8.06 -15.09
C LEU A 105 -23.24 8.18 -16.61
N HIS A 106 -24.26 7.62 -17.25
CA HIS A 106 -24.58 7.91 -18.65
C HIS A 106 -24.85 9.41 -18.78
N ARG A 107 -23.80 10.20 -18.98
CA ARG A 107 -23.93 11.59 -19.39
C ARG A 107 -24.40 11.56 -20.84
N LYS A 108 -25.72 11.56 -21.06
CA LYS A 108 -26.29 11.78 -22.39
C LYS A 108 -25.62 13.03 -22.96
N ASN A 109 -24.78 12.87 -23.97
CA ASN A 109 -24.17 13.97 -24.71
C ASN A 109 -25.30 14.72 -25.44
N LYS A 110 -25.91 15.69 -24.77
CA LYS A 110 -26.91 16.60 -25.34
C LYS A 110 -26.26 17.73 -26.17
N PHE A 111 -24.94 17.69 -26.41
CA PHE A 111 -24.20 18.75 -27.08
C PHE A 111 -23.77 18.44 -28.53
N LEU A 112 -24.02 17.23 -29.06
CA LEU A 112 -23.71 16.89 -30.46
C LEU A 112 -24.85 17.15 -31.46
N ASN A 113 -26.04 17.58 -31.00
CA ASN A 113 -27.20 17.82 -31.87
C ASN A 113 -27.49 19.31 -32.18
N ILE A 114 -26.59 20.23 -31.86
CA ILE A 114 -26.80 21.67 -32.14
C ILE A 114 -26.10 22.12 -33.45
N GLN A 115 -25.25 21.30 -34.06
CA GLN A 115 -24.56 21.68 -35.32
C GLN A 115 -25.13 21.05 -36.61
N SER A 116 -26.24 20.32 -36.57
CA SER A 116 -26.86 19.74 -37.79
C SER A 116 -28.25 20.30 -38.14
N LYS A 117 -28.70 21.36 -37.45
CA LYS A 117 -29.90 22.11 -37.84
C LYS A 117 -29.64 23.61 -37.80
N SER A 118 -29.13 24.13 -38.90
CA SER A 118 -29.39 25.50 -39.34
C SER A 118 -29.83 25.43 -40.81
N PRO A 119 -30.81 26.26 -41.22
CA PRO A 119 -31.57 26.12 -42.46
C PRO A 119 -30.76 26.30 -43.74
#